data_AF-A0AAW7YXN8-F1
#
_entry.id   AF-A0AAW7YXN8-F1
#
_cell.length_a   1.000
_cell.length_b   1.000
_cell.length_c   1.000
_cell.angle_alpha   90.00
_cell.angle_beta   90.00
_cell.angle_gamma   90.00
#
_symmetry.space_group_name_H-M   'P 1'
#
loop_
_entity.id
_entity.type
_entity.pdbx_description
1 polymer ?
#
loop_
_entity_poly.entity_id
_entity_poly.type
_entity_poly.pdbx_seq_one_letter_code
_entity_poly.pdbx_strand_id
1 'polypeptide(L)' 'AYDGVVFHRVIDGFMAQTGDVEFGNTSVAGFSMQMAGRGGSDRADLPAEFSDTPFDRGVVGMARSQNPNSANSQFFI' A
#
# COMPACT_ATOMS: atom_id res chain seq x y z
N ALA A 1 -3.62 9.94 -8.31
CA ALA A 1 -2.57 9.54 -7.35
C ALA A 1 -2.00 8.17 -7.71
N TYR A 2 -2.85 7.16 -7.97
CA TYR A 2 -2.39 5.78 -8.19
C TYR A 2 -2.07 5.39 -9.64
N ASP A 3 -2.39 6.23 -10.64
CA ASP A 3 -1.98 5.96 -12.02
C ASP A 3 -0.46 5.84 -12.12
N GLY A 4 0.02 4.77 -12.74
CA GLY A 4 1.44 4.45 -12.85
C GLY A 4 2.09 3.85 -11.60
N VAL A 5 1.33 3.65 -10.50
CA VAL A 5 1.82 2.98 -9.30
C VAL A 5 1.86 1.47 -9.51
N VAL A 6 3.01 0.87 -9.22
CA VAL A 6 3.24 -0.56 -9.44
C VAL A 6 2.81 -1.40 -8.25
N PHE A 7 2.54 -2.67 -8.50
CA PHE A 7 2.53 -3.70 -7.47
C PHE A 7 3.99 -4.05 -7.14
N HIS A 8 4.50 -3.47 -6.06
CA HIS A 8 5.91 -3.62 -5.68
C HIS A 8 6.18 -4.89 -4.87
N ARG A 9 5.14 -5.54 -4.33
CA ARG A 9 5.27 -6.79 -3.57
C ARG A 9 4.10 -7.73 -3.89
N VAL A 10 4.41 -8.86 -4.54
CA VAL A 10 3.43 -9.88 -4.92
C VAL A 10 3.90 -11.23 -4.40
N ILE A 11 3.04 -11.92 -3.65
CA ILE A 11 3.29 -13.26 -3.12
C ILE A 11 2.14 -14.15 -3.59
N ASP A 12 2.46 -15.13 -4.43
CA ASP A 12 1.47 -16.05 -4.99
C ASP A 12 0.72 -16.81 -3.89
N GLY A 13 -0.60 -16.93 -4.07
CA GLY A 13 -1.50 -17.53 -3.09
C GLY A 13 -1.70 -16.75 -1.79
N PHE A 14 -1.12 -15.54 -1.65
CA PHE A 14 -1.28 -14.73 -0.44
C PHE A 14 -1.83 -13.34 -0.74
N MET A 15 -1.05 -12.44 -1.34
CA MET A 15 -1.49 -11.07 -1.60
C MET A 15 -0.63 -10.35 -2.65
N ALA A 16 -1.18 -9.28 -3.20
CA ALA A 16 -0.47 -8.29 -3.99
C ALA A 16 -0.62 -6.90 -3.36
N GLN A 17 0.49 -6.26 -3.00
CA GLN A 17 0.54 -4.95 -2.35
C GLN A 17 1.00 -3.85 -3.31
N THR A 18 0.34 -2.71 -3.25
CA THR A 18 0.57 -1.51 -4.08
C THR A 18 0.24 -0.23 -3.31
N GLY A 19 0.16 0.91 -4.00
CA GLY A 19 -0.29 2.18 -3.44
C GLY A 19 0.83 3.07 -2.89
N ASP A 20 2.10 2.72 -3.09
CA ASP A 20 3.21 3.63 -2.80
C ASP A 20 3.29 4.69 -3.91
N VAL A 21 2.70 5.86 -3.64
CA VAL A 21 2.61 6.96 -4.63
C VAL A 21 3.90 7.80 -4.71
N GLU A 22 4.83 7.62 -3.78
CA GLU A 22 6.08 8.40 -3.69
C GLU A 22 7.23 7.69 -4.42
N PHE A 23 7.47 6.42 -4.10
CA PHE A 23 8.57 5.63 -4.68
C PHE A 23 8.08 4.55 -5.65
N GLY A 24 6.81 4.16 -5.57
CA GLY A 24 6.21 3.14 -6.45
C GLY A 24 5.57 3.68 -7.72
N ASN A 25 5.48 5.00 -7.90
CA ASN A 25 4.88 5.60 -9.11
C ASN A 25 5.91 5.79 -10.23
N THR A 26 5.76 5.07 -11.33
CA THR A 26 6.67 5.14 -12.50
C THR A 26 6.70 6.49 -13.21
N SER A 27 5.72 7.36 -12.96
CA SER A 27 5.59 8.66 -13.61
C SER A 27 6.19 9.82 -12.80
N VAL A 28 6.71 9.57 -11.59
CA VAL A 28 7.30 10.61 -10.74
C VAL A 28 8.81 10.47 -10.63
N ALA A 29 9.50 11.59 -10.41
CA ALA A 29 10.97 11.62 -10.30
C ALA A 29 11.51 10.79 -9.13
N GLY A 30 10.68 10.55 -8.10
CA GLY A 30 11.01 9.73 -6.94
C GLY A 30 10.96 8.22 -7.19
N PHE A 31 10.55 7.75 -8.37
CA PHE A 31 10.41 6.32 -8.63
C PHE A 31 11.69 5.53 -8.30
N SER A 32 11.56 4.54 -7.42
CA SER A 32 12.63 3.60 -7.09
C SER A 32 12.03 2.28 -6.61
N MET A 33 12.27 1.22 -7.39
CA MET A 33 11.84 -0.14 -7.01
C MET A 33 12.48 -0.63 -5.72
N GLN A 34 13.68 -0.16 -5.37
CA GLN A 34 14.36 -0.50 -4.12
C GLN A 34 13.71 0.16 -2.89
N MET A 35 13.04 1.30 -3.10
CA MET A 35 12.37 2.08 -2.05
C MET A 35 10.85 1.84 -2.00
N ALA A 36 10.27 1.30 -3.08
CA ALA A 36 8.85 1.00 -3.16
C ALA A 36 8.39 0.11 -1.99
N GLY A 37 7.30 0.51 -1.35
CA GLY A 37 6.77 -0.05 -0.10
C GLY A 37 7.16 0.74 1.15
N ARG A 38 8.03 1.75 1.04
CA ARG A 38 8.42 2.64 2.15
C ARG A 38 7.80 4.03 2.08
N GLY A 39 7.27 4.40 0.92
CA GLY A 39 6.69 5.71 0.68
C GLY A 39 5.22 5.79 1.04
N GLY A 40 4.69 6.99 0.93
CA GLY A 40 3.29 7.28 1.23
C GLY A 40 2.78 8.45 0.41
N SER A 41 1.59 8.93 0.79
CA SER A 41 1.07 10.19 0.28
C SER A 41 1.50 11.33 1.20
N ASP A 42 1.26 12.56 0.75
CA ASP A 42 1.41 13.77 1.56
C ASP A 42 0.34 13.93 2.65
N ARG A 43 -0.62 13.00 2.74
CA ARG A 43 -1.72 13.04 3.71
C ARG A 43 -1.35 12.34 5.01
N ALA A 44 -2.07 12.72 6.06
CA ALA A 44 -1.94 12.12 7.38
C ALA A 44 -2.30 10.63 7.36
N ASP A 45 -1.68 9.89 8.28
CA ASP A 45 -2.02 8.50 8.53
C ASP A 45 -3.44 8.37 9.09
N LEU A 46 -4.07 7.23 8.77
CA LEU A 46 -5.42 6.90 9.15
C LEU A 46 -5.44 6.10 10.46
N PRO A 47 -6.42 6.36 11.35
CA PRO A 47 -6.69 5.47 12.46
C PRO A 47 -7.12 4.09 11.94
N ALA A 48 -6.82 3.05 12.70
CA ALA A 48 -7.21 1.70 12.33
C ALA A 48 -8.74 1.52 12.41
N GLU A 49 -9.34 1.10 11.29
CA GLU A 49 -10.77 0.75 11.18
C GLU A 49 -10.92 -0.76 11.10
N PHE A 50 -10.57 -1.46 12.19
CA PHE A 50 -10.67 -2.92 12.23
C PHE A 50 -12.13 -3.38 12.19
N SER A 51 -12.38 -4.47 11.45
CA SER A 51 -13.67 -5.16 11.41
C SER A 51 -13.45 -6.67 11.53
N ASP A 52 -14.53 -7.40 11.84
CA ASP A 52 -14.51 -8.85 11.92
C ASP A 52 -14.52 -9.54 10.54
N THR A 53 -14.49 -8.76 9.44
CA THR A 53 -14.49 -9.28 8.08
C THR A 53 -13.17 -9.97 7.77
N PRO A 54 -13.16 -11.27 7.40
CA PRO A 54 -11.94 -11.95 6.97
C PRO A 54 -11.37 -11.35 5.68
N PHE A 55 -10.04 -11.39 5.53
CA PHE A 55 -9.37 -11.07 4.27
C PHE A 55 -9.41 -12.28 3.33
N ASP A 56 -10.60 -12.57 2.80
CA ASP A 56 -10.79 -13.56 1.75
C ASP A 56 -10.25 -13.05 0.40
N ARG A 57 -10.03 -13.96 -0.55
CA ARG A 57 -9.50 -13.61 -1.88
C ARG A 57 -10.32 -12.48 -2.53
N GLY A 58 -9.65 -11.39 -2.86
CA GLY A 58 -10.26 -10.23 -3.51
C GLY A 58 -10.76 -9.14 -2.56
N VAL A 59 -10.66 -9.35 -1.24
CA VAL A 59 -10.89 -8.30 -0.24
C VAL A 59 -9.70 -7.34 -0.26
N VAL A 60 -9.97 -6.03 -0.30
CA VAL A 60 -8.94 -4.99 -0.24
C VAL A 60 -8.72 -4.58 1.21
N GLY A 61 -7.46 -4.54 1.63
CA GLY A 61 -7.05 -4.10 2.96
C GLY A 61 -6.00 -2.99 2.90
N MET A 62 -6.01 -2.10 3.90
CA MET A 62 -4.97 -1.09 4.05
C MET A 62 -3.68 -1.71 4.57
N ALA A 63 -2.56 -1.46 3.88
CA ALA A 63 -1.25 -1.80 4.40
C ALA A 63 -0.84 -0.76 5.47
N ARG A 64 -0.15 -1.22 6.51
CA ARG A 64 0.30 -0.39 7.63
C ARG A 64 1.63 -0.88 8.19
N SER A 65 2.30 -0.02 8.93
CA SER A 65 3.44 -0.41 9.77
C SER A 65 2.97 -1.13 11.05
N GLN A 66 3.88 -1.33 12.00
CA GLN A 66 3.56 -1.93 13.29
C GLN A 66 2.54 -1.10 14.08
N ASN A 67 2.57 0.24 13.96
CA ASN A 67 1.55 1.09 14.57
C ASN A 67 0.20 0.85 13.87
N PRO A 68 -0.87 0.47 14.60
CA PRO A 68 -2.20 0.29 14.01
C PRO A 68 -2.69 1.50 13.20
N ASN A 69 -2.39 2.71 13.67
CA ASN A 69 -2.85 3.97 13.07
C ASN A 69 -1.83 4.57 12.10
N SER A 70 -1.17 3.72 11.31
CA SER A 70 -0.14 4.13 10.33
C SER A 70 -0.49 3.74 8.90
N ALA A 71 -1.74 3.38 8.65
CA ALA A 71 -2.21 3.17 7.28
C ALA A 71 -2.18 4.51 6.54
N ASN A 72 -1.68 4.52 5.32
CA ASN A 72 -1.60 5.73 4.51
C ASN A 72 -2.24 5.50 3.13
N SER A 73 -1.43 5.34 2.08
CA SER A 73 -1.87 5.17 0.69
C SER A 73 -1.67 3.77 0.15
N GLN A 74 -0.91 2.93 0.87
CA GLN A 74 -0.66 1.56 0.46
C GLN A 74 -1.80 0.62 0.83
N PHE A 75 -2.12 -0.31 -0.07
CA PHE A 75 -3.15 -1.32 0.12
C PHE A 75 -2.74 -2.64 -0.52
N PHE A 76 -3.41 -3.72 -0.12
CA PHE A 76 -3.23 -5.05 -0.67
C PHE A 76 -4.57 -5.69 -1.07
N ILE A 77 -4.48 -6.70 -1.92
CA ILE A 77 -5.59 -7.57 -2.36
C ILE A 77 -5.16 -9.04 -2.34
#